data_AF-A0A2R5FC17-F1
#
_entry.id   AF-A0A2R5FC17-F1
#
_cell.length_a   1.000
_cell.length_b   1.000
_cell.length_c   1.000
_cell.angle_alpha   90.00
_cell.angle_beta   90.00
_cell.angle_gamma   90.00
#
_symmetry.space_group_name_H-M   'P 1'
#
loop_
_entity.id
_entity.type
_entity.pdbx_description
1 polymer ?
#
loop_
_entity_poly.entity_id
_entity_poly.type
_entity_poly.pdbx_seq_one_letter_code
_entity_poly.pdbx_strand_id
1 'polypeptide(L)'
;MLNIEQINAVNVFANRHGRKWRLALHTYWSTHKIPAGTSKEEAALLMQVRNQDANLLVTFKPSLKGYEKVGKLVKGRHERYNLKRGWFVNAWRIVDEEDKDLVQPWTESKSDARALAKSLNIYLLE
;
A
#
# COMPACT_ATOMS: atom_id res chain seq x y z
N MET A 1 2.17 11.15 2.68
CA MET A 1 2.02 9.69 2.51
C MET A 1 1.47 9.47 1.10
N LEU A 2 1.79 8.33 0.46
CA LEU A 2 1.36 8.12 -0.94
C LEU A 2 -0.16 7.97 -0.97
N ASN A 3 -0.82 8.76 -1.81
CA ASN A 3 -2.27 8.70 -1.94
C ASN A 3 -2.69 7.46 -2.78
N ILE A 4 -3.98 7.13 -2.74
CA ILE A 4 -4.51 5.95 -3.44
C ILE A 4 -4.37 6.06 -4.97
N GLU A 5 -4.49 7.27 -5.52
CA GLU A 5 -4.36 7.52 -6.97
C GLU A 5 -2.94 7.24 -7.46
N GLN A 6 -1.94 7.67 -6.70
CA GLN A 6 -0.52 7.43 -6.94
C GLN A 6 -0.21 5.93 -6.89
N ILE A 7 -0.70 5.23 -5.87
CA ILE A 7 -0.55 3.77 -5.75
C ILE A 7 -1.22 3.05 -6.93
N ASN A 8 -2.43 3.46 -7.30
CA ASN A 8 -3.15 2.86 -8.41
C ASN A 8 -2.53 3.22 -9.77
N ALA A 9 -1.91 4.39 -9.94
CA ALA A 9 -1.15 4.72 -11.13
C ALA A 9 0.04 3.77 -11.33
N VAL A 10 0.78 3.47 -10.26
CA VAL A 10 1.84 2.44 -10.30
C VAL A 10 1.25 1.06 -10.60
N ASN A 11 0.09 0.74 -10.03
CA ASN A 11 -0.58 -0.54 -10.27
C ASN A 11 -1.00 -0.73 -11.73
N VAL A 12 -1.65 0.28 -12.30
CA VAL A 12 -2.09 0.29 -13.71
C VAL A 12 -0.88 0.19 -14.63
N PHE A 13 0.16 0.98 -14.36
CA PHE A 13 1.42 0.91 -15.11
C PHE A 13 2.05 -0.49 -15.03
N ALA A 14 2.08 -1.09 -13.84
CA ALA A 14 2.63 -2.41 -13.61
C ALA A 14 1.87 -3.51 -14.36
N ASN A 15 0.54 -3.46 -14.33
CA ASN A 15 -0.32 -4.39 -15.06
C ASN A 15 -0.15 -4.23 -16.58
N ARG A 16 -0.03 -2.99 -17.08
CA ARG A 16 0.15 -2.69 -18.50
C ARG A 16 1.48 -3.21 -19.06
N HIS A 17 2.58 -3.00 -18.35
CA HIS A 17 3.93 -3.37 -18.82
C HIS A 17 4.38 -4.77 -18.38
N GLY A 18 3.55 -5.50 -17.62
CA GLY A 18 3.78 -6.87 -17.22
C GLY A 18 5.13 -7.05 -16.51
N ARG A 19 5.83 -8.17 -16.75
CA ARG A 19 7.08 -8.52 -16.02
C ARG A 19 8.19 -7.47 -16.09
N LYS A 20 8.21 -6.62 -17.13
CA LYS A 20 9.25 -5.60 -17.34
C LYS A 20 8.84 -4.22 -16.82
N TRP A 21 7.74 -4.11 -16.07
CA TRP A 21 7.22 -2.83 -15.61
C TRP A 21 8.23 -2.02 -14.79
N ARG A 22 8.99 -2.65 -13.89
CA ARG A 22 10.01 -1.95 -13.09
C ARG A 22 11.08 -1.30 -13.96
N LEU A 23 11.56 -2.02 -14.98
CA LEU A 23 12.55 -1.50 -15.92
C LEU A 23 11.96 -0.35 -16.74
N ALA A 24 10.74 -0.50 -17.25
CA ALA A 24 10.05 0.54 -17.99
C ALA A 24 9.86 1.82 -17.15
N LEU A 25 9.50 1.66 -15.89
CA LEU A 25 9.31 2.78 -14.96
C LEU A 25 10.64 3.46 -14.61
N HIS A 26 11.70 2.69 -14.37
CA HIS A 26 13.04 3.24 -14.13
C HIS A 26 13.56 4.02 -15.35
N THR A 27 13.36 3.49 -16.55
CA THR A 27 13.71 4.19 -17.80
C THR A 27 12.92 5.49 -17.94
N TYR A 28 11.62 5.47 -17.63
CA TYR A 28 10.80 6.67 -17.60
C TYR A 28 11.37 7.72 -16.64
N TRP A 29 11.65 7.34 -15.39
CA TRP A 29 12.22 8.23 -14.40
C TRP A 29 13.62 8.76 -14.78
N SER A 30 14.40 8.00 -15.53
CA SER A 30 15.73 8.44 -15.97
C SER A 30 15.67 9.38 -17.18
N THR A 31 14.84 9.04 -18.17
CA THR A 31 14.82 9.71 -19.48
C THR A 31 13.71 10.74 -19.63
N HIS A 32 12.74 10.77 -18.71
CA HIS A 32 11.50 11.55 -18.77
C HIS A 32 10.67 11.30 -20.05
N LYS A 33 10.96 10.22 -20.78
CA LYS A 33 10.22 9.83 -21.98
C LYS A 33 9.02 8.99 -21.56
N ILE A 34 7.82 9.54 -21.75
CA ILE A 34 6.55 8.88 -21.39
C ILE A 34 6.45 7.53 -22.12
N PRO A 35 6.27 6.41 -21.39
CA PRO A 35 6.10 5.09 -22.01
C PRO A 35 4.80 5.01 -22.82
N ALA A 36 4.84 4.26 -23.92
CA ALA A 36 3.69 4.08 -24.81
C ALA A 36 2.46 3.57 -24.03
N GLY A 37 1.30 4.20 -24.26
CA GLY A 37 0.04 3.85 -23.61
C GLY A 37 -0.14 4.43 -22.20
N THR A 38 0.79 5.27 -21.71
CA THR A 38 0.64 6.01 -20.44
C THR A 38 0.12 7.41 -20.73
N SER A 39 -0.96 7.82 -20.04
CA SER A 39 -1.50 9.19 -20.20
C SER A 39 -0.57 10.21 -19.55
N LYS A 40 -0.70 11.50 -19.91
CA LYS A 40 0.07 12.58 -19.28
C LYS A 40 -0.23 12.70 -17.78
N GLU A 41 -1.48 12.44 -17.38
CA GLU A 41 -1.94 12.47 -15.99
C GLU A 41 -1.32 11.32 -15.17
N GLU A 42 -1.37 10.09 -15.70
CA GLU A 42 -0.72 8.93 -15.09
C GLU A 42 0.80 9.17 -14.95
N ALA A 43 1.43 9.70 -15.99
CA ALA A 43 2.85 10.01 -16.00
C ALA A 43 3.22 11.05 -14.92
N ALA A 44 2.34 12.03 -14.66
CA ALA A 44 2.53 13.00 -13.59
C ALA A 44 2.41 12.35 -12.20
N LEU A 45 1.42 11.48 -11.98
CA LEU A 45 1.28 10.73 -10.72
C LEU A 45 2.49 9.84 -10.45
N LEU A 46 3.02 9.15 -11.47
CA LEU A 46 4.23 8.32 -11.37
C LEU A 46 5.49 9.12 -11.02
N MET A 47 5.56 10.40 -11.44
CA MET A 47 6.66 11.29 -11.05
C MET A 47 6.49 11.78 -9.62
N GLN A 48 5.27 12.07 -9.17
CA GLN A 48 5.01 12.38 -7.77
C GLN A 48 5.39 11.22 -6.85
N VAL A 49 5.08 9.98 -7.25
CA VAL A 49 5.49 8.77 -6.52
C VAL A 49 7.00 8.73 -6.35
N ARG A 50 7.76 8.94 -7.43
CA ARG A 50 9.24 8.95 -7.38
C ARG A 50 9.77 9.99 -6.39
N ASN A 51 9.20 11.19 -6.41
CA ASN A 51 9.66 12.30 -5.57
C ASN A 51 9.33 12.07 -4.09
N GLN A 52 8.27 11.32 -3.78
CA GLN A 52 7.86 11.02 -2.41
C GLN A 52 8.52 9.76 -1.85
N ASP A 53 8.54 8.67 -2.62
CA ASP A 53 9.10 7.39 -2.19
C ASP A 53 9.61 6.58 -3.41
N ALA A 54 10.88 6.78 -3.74
CA ALA A 54 11.55 6.02 -4.79
C ALA A 54 11.73 4.53 -4.45
N ASN A 55 11.70 4.16 -3.16
CA ASN A 55 11.93 2.79 -2.70
C ASN A 55 10.66 1.92 -2.77
N LEU A 56 9.50 2.53 -2.99
CA LEU A 56 8.23 1.85 -3.20
C LEU A 56 8.35 0.65 -4.16
N LEU A 57 9.12 0.79 -5.25
CA LEU A 57 9.23 -0.24 -6.29
C LEU A 57 9.78 -1.59 -5.81
N VAL A 58 10.57 -1.56 -4.74
CA VAL A 58 11.20 -2.75 -4.16
C VAL A 58 10.16 -3.65 -3.52
N THR A 59 9.22 -3.06 -2.79
CA THR A 59 8.19 -3.78 -2.01
C THR A 59 6.85 -3.87 -2.75
N PHE A 60 6.62 -3.00 -3.74
CA PHE A 60 5.36 -2.93 -4.48
C PHE A 60 5.07 -4.23 -5.24
N LYS A 61 3.83 -4.72 -5.06
CA LYS A 61 3.29 -5.89 -5.73
C LYS A 61 2.02 -5.49 -6.46
N PRO A 62 1.96 -5.57 -7.80
CA PRO A 62 0.74 -5.22 -8.52
C PRO A 62 -0.42 -6.17 -8.18
N SER A 63 -1.62 -5.59 -8.14
CA SER A 63 -2.91 -6.26 -7.97
C SER A 63 -3.73 -6.12 -9.24
N LEU A 64 -4.34 -7.21 -9.72
CA LEU A 64 -5.25 -7.15 -10.88
C LEU A 64 -6.53 -6.36 -10.59
N LYS A 65 -6.97 -6.34 -9.33
CA LYS A 65 -8.19 -5.63 -8.90
C LYS A 65 -7.95 -4.15 -8.60
N GLY A 66 -6.68 -3.73 -8.49
CA GLY A 66 -6.34 -2.43 -7.90
C GLY A 66 -6.29 -2.48 -6.37
N TYR A 67 -6.04 -1.31 -5.80
CA TYR A 67 -6.12 -1.07 -4.36
C TYR A 67 -7.27 -0.13 -4.07
N GLU A 68 -7.98 -0.39 -2.98
CA GLU A 68 -9.11 0.42 -2.52
C GLU A 68 -8.65 1.51 -1.55
N LYS A 69 -7.67 1.19 -0.70
CA LYS A 69 -7.14 2.11 0.31
C LYS A 69 -5.64 1.91 0.50
N VAL A 70 -5.00 2.93 1.06
CA VAL A 70 -3.62 2.87 1.55
C VAL A 70 -3.65 2.89 3.07
N GLY A 71 -2.89 2.02 3.71
CA GLY A 71 -2.78 1.98 5.17
C GLY A 71 -1.36 1.72 5.62
N LYS A 72 -1.10 1.93 6.91
CA LYS A 72 0.16 1.58 7.58
C LYS A 72 -0.11 0.62 8.73
N LEU A 73 0.86 -0.24 9.01
CA LEU A 73 0.79 -1.14 10.16
C LEU A 73 1.34 -0.48 11.41
N VAL A 74 0.50 -0.37 12.44
CA VAL A 74 0.89 0.21 13.74
C VAL A 74 0.66 -0.82 14.83
N LYS A 75 1.65 -0.98 15.70
CA LYS A 75 1.51 -1.84 16.89
C LYS A 75 0.71 -1.08 17.96
N GLY A 76 -0.36 -1.69 18.44
CA GLY A 76 -1.21 -1.19 19.52
C GLY A 76 -1.31 -2.15 20.70
N ARG A 77 -1.98 -1.71 21.77
CA ARG A 77 -2.39 -2.54 22.90
C ARG A 77 -3.90 -2.62 22.95
N HIS A 78 -4.43 -3.84 22.99
CA HIS A 78 -5.86 -4.09 23.09
C HIS A 78 -6.17 -4.74 24.44
N GLU A 79 -7.22 -4.28 25.11
CA GLU A 79 -7.71 -4.92 26.32
C GLU A 79 -8.56 -6.14 25.96
N ARG A 80 -8.22 -7.29 26.53
CA ARG A 80 -9.03 -8.50 26.48
C ARG A 80 -9.61 -8.73 27.86
N TYR A 81 -10.81 -9.30 27.92
CA TYR A 81 -11.39 -9.72 29.17
C TYR A 81 -12.16 -11.02 28.98
N ASN A 82 -12.27 -11.77 30.07
CA ASN A 82 -13.25 -12.83 30.23
C ASN A 82 -14.08 -12.56 31.48
N LEU A 83 -14.99 -13.47 31.82
CA LEU A 83 -15.85 -13.32 33.01
C LEU A 83 -15.10 -13.20 34.34
N LYS A 84 -13.78 -13.50 34.39
CA LYS A 84 -12.99 -13.53 35.61
C LYS A 84 -11.92 -12.43 35.68
N ARG A 85 -11.35 -11.99 34.54
CA ARG A 85 -10.14 -11.14 34.49
C ARG A 85 -10.05 -10.37 33.17
N GLY A 86 -9.46 -9.18 33.23
CA GLY A 86 -8.96 -8.43 32.07
C GLY A 86 -7.43 -8.47 31.96
N TRP A 87 -6.89 -8.40 30.75
CA TRP A 87 -5.46 -8.26 30.49
C TRP A 87 -5.21 -7.57 29.14
N PHE A 88 -4.03 -6.96 28.97
CA PHE A 88 -3.65 -6.31 27.72
C PHE A 88 -2.85 -7.26 26.81
N VAL A 89 -3.20 -7.29 25.53
CA VAL A 89 -2.46 -8.00 24.49
C VAL A 89 -1.88 -7.01 23.49
N ASN A 90 -0.75 -7.37 22.87
CA ASN A 90 -0.27 -6.66 21.70
C ASN A 90 -1.20 -6.95 20.52
N ALA A 91 -1.49 -5.94 19.72
CA ALA A 91 -2.27 -6.07 18.51
C ALA A 91 -1.66 -5.23 17.39
N TRP A 92 -2.02 -5.54 16.15
CA TRP A 92 -1.62 -4.87 14.93
C TRP A 92 -2.84 -4.19 14.32
N ARG A 93 -2.73 -2.88 14.22
CA ARG A 93 -3.72 -1.97 13.65
C ARG A 93 -3.34 -1.68 12.20
N ILE A 94 -4.33 -1.68 11.33
CA ILE A 94 -4.20 -1.14 9.98
C ILE A 94 -4.86 0.24 10.04
N VAL A 95 -4.06 1.29 9.92
CA VAL A 95 -4.54 2.67 10.05
C VAL A 95 -4.30 3.48 8.79
N ASP A 96 -5.07 4.55 8.60
CA ASP A 96 -4.86 5.52 7.52
C ASP A 96 -3.79 6.55 7.87
N GLU A 97 -3.70 7.62 7.06
CA GLU A 97 -2.74 8.71 7.27
C GLU A 97 -2.99 9.48 8.56
N GLU A 98 -4.23 9.50 9.06
CA GLU A 98 -4.69 10.21 10.26
C GLU A 98 -4.69 9.31 11.52
N ASP A 99 -4.05 8.13 11.45
CA ASP A 99 -4.02 7.11 12.51
C ASP A 99 -5.40 6.55 12.90
N LYS A 100 -6.40 6.71 12.02
CA LYS A 100 -7.72 6.10 12.19
C LYS A 100 -7.70 4.66 11.71
N ASP A 101 -8.38 3.79 12.44
CA ASP A 101 -8.46 2.38 12.09
C ASP A 101 -9.25 2.18 10.79
N LEU A 102 -8.59 1.58 9.80
CA LEU A 102 -9.24 1.16 8.56
C LEU A 102 -10.02 -0.14 8.72
N VAL A 103 -9.58 -1.00 9.66
CA VAL A 103 -10.15 -2.33 9.89
C VAL A 103 -10.20 -2.63 11.38
N GLN A 104 -11.35 -3.16 11.82
CA GLN A 104 -11.55 -3.73 13.14
C GLN A 104 -12.27 -5.08 13.01
N PRO A 105 -12.04 -6.05 13.92
CA PRO A 105 -11.15 -5.98 15.09
C PRO A 105 -9.65 -5.98 14.71
N TRP A 106 -8.81 -5.49 15.62
CA TRP A 106 -7.35 -5.52 15.43
C TRP A 106 -6.83 -6.97 15.46
N THR A 107 -5.81 -7.23 14.65
CA THR A 107 -5.23 -8.57 14.53
C THR A 107 -4.14 -8.79 15.58
N GLU A 108 -3.96 -10.02 16.05
CA GLU A 108 -2.96 -10.30 17.11
C GLU A 108 -1.54 -10.45 16.54
N SER A 109 -1.42 -10.82 15.26
CA SER A 109 -0.14 -11.01 14.59
C SER A 109 0.03 -10.09 13.37
N LYS A 110 1.29 -9.72 13.07
CA LYS A 110 1.62 -8.88 11.90
C LYS A 110 1.29 -9.61 10.59
N SER A 111 1.44 -10.93 10.55
CA SER A 111 1.09 -11.77 9.40
C SER A 111 -0.41 -11.74 9.12
N ASP A 112 -1.25 -11.81 10.14
CA ASP A 112 -2.71 -11.77 9.97
C ASP A 112 -3.15 -10.40 9.50
N ALA A 113 -2.55 -9.32 10.03
CA ALA A 113 -2.79 -7.96 9.56
C ALA A 113 -2.51 -7.82 8.04
N ARG A 114 -1.39 -8.37 7.57
CA ARG A 114 -1.03 -8.37 6.15
C ARG A 114 -1.98 -9.20 5.30
N ALA A 115 -2.37 -10.38 5.79
CA ALA A 115 -3.32 -11.25 5.11
C ALA A 115 -4.68 -10.56 4.96
N LEU A 116 -5.15 -9.91 6.02
CA LEU A 116 -6.40 -9.15 6.07
C LEU A 116 -6.36 -7.93 5.15
N ALA A 117 -5.28 -7.15 5.17
CA ALA A 117 -5.09 -6.04 4.24
C ALA A 117 -5.15 -6.51 2.78
N LYS A 118 -4.49 -7.63 2.46
CA LYS A 118 -4.52 -8.23 1.13
C LYS A 118 -5.92 -8.68 0.72
N SER A 119 -6.71 -9.28 1.62
CA SER A 119 -8.07 -9.72 1.30
C SER A 119 -9.03 -8.54 1.07
N LEU A 120 -8.73 -7.37 1.65
CA LEU A 120 -9.50 -6.15 1.54
C LEU A 120 -8.94 -5.17 0.49
N ASN A 121 -7.99 -5.59 -0.35
CA ASN A 121 -7.32 -4.75 -1.35
C ASN A 121 -6.73 -3.45 -0.76
N ILE A 122 -6.20 -3.51 0.48
CA ILE A 122 -5.50 -2.40 1.12
C ILE A 122 -4.00 -2.51 0.83
N TYR A 123 -3.42 -1.47 0.26
CA TYR A 123 -1.96 -1.37 0.11
C TYR A 123 -1.34 -0.95 1.44
N LEU A 124 -0.40 -1.74 1.95
CA LEU A 124 0.32 -1.43 3.17
C LEU A 124 1.63 -0.71 2.85
N LEU A 125 1.78 0.51 3.35
CA LEU A 125 3.05 1.22 3.47
C LEU A 125 3.76 0.70 4.73
N GLU A 126 4.89 0.01 4.53
CA GLU A 126 5.74 -0.55 5.59
C GLU A 126 7.08 0.16 5.69
#